data_AF-A0AAW9Q0P0-F1
#
_entry.id   AF-A0AAW9Q0P0-F1
#
_cell.length_a   1.000
_cell.length_b   1.000
_cell.length_c   1.000
_cell.angle_alpha   90.00
_cell.angle_beta   90.00
_cell.angle_gamma   90.00
#
_symmetry.space_group_name_H-M   'P 1'
#
loop_
_entity.id
_entity.type
_entity.pdbx_description
1 polymer ?
#
loop_
_entity_poly.entity_id
_entity_poly.type
_entity_poly.pdbx_seq_one_letter_code
_entity_poly.pdbx_strand_id
1 'polypeptide(L)'
;MFDLLTNILVWIVAIPILINLFNIIPKEWFRYIGLFIFGVVLIIGFVNLRFVDQPVPKLVIDLFTFPFTVTGIILLLLFFNLLRLKNPKSYVKSGKEVDNKNALAKLEKVSLEILIAFIIFAIASNNAFSTLFISYLEQQGDNAMEQSQRRQVVNLTEQDLADIKRNVFEVIVVLADNTPYEPSLLEAARVWQNAIRKPIILVSGGKETGLPAGYPCAIAPENPPFRTRETVRDEIASRAGVTNIGLKYDARYDGYFSDRKAPTEPLNKVPMTDADDMCAFLTRLPNAIPRSSILVEASGLTIRSSGEEIKKLEEKKIIGVDPKTHAKILLLATPLEGSRTFLSFRNQGLNVTLRTIYPTETARRNADDRPWPLKPSLRIKPEFFLFSAESYLRSERAWNEFKQLVVYTLRFWMQPPVTDQRPYLPTPTGKAT
;
A
#
# COMPACT_ATOMS: atom_id res chain seq x y z
N MET A 1 6.11 -9.23 -7.78
CA MET A 1 6.31 -10.31 -8.77
C MET A 1 6.58 -11.65 -8.10
N PHE A 2 7.49 -11.71 -7.11
CA PHE A 2 7.76 -12.92 -6.33
C PHE A 2 6.50 -13.44 -5.61
N ASP A 3 5.73 -12.59 -4.93
CA ASP A 3 4.51 -13.01 -4.23
C ASP A 3 3.43 -13.58 -5.16
N LEU A 4 3.27 -13.00 -6.36
CA LEU A 4 2.35 -13.52 -7.37
C LEU A 4 2.78 -14.91 -7.85
N LEU A 5 4.08 -15.10 -8.11
CA LEU A 5 4.64 -16.38 -8.53
C LEU A 5 4.50 -17.44 -7.44
N THR A 6 4.78 -17.09 -6.20
CA THR A 6 4.61 -17.95 -5.02
C THR A 6 3.14 -18.36 -4.87
N ASN A 7 2.20 -17.43 -5.00
CA ASN A 7 0.77 -17.72 -4.95
C ASN A 7 0.32 -18.65 -6.09
N ILE A 8 0.82 -18.43 -7.32
CA ILE A 8 0.56 -19.32 -8.46
C ILE A 8 1.08 -20.73 -8.17
N LEU A 9 2.33 -20.87 -7.70
CA LEU A 9 2.95 -22.16 -7.39
C LEU A 9 2.20 -22.91 -6.28
N VAL A 10 1.82 -22.21 -5.20
CA VAL A 10 1.04 -22.79 -4.11
C VAL A 10 -0.30 -23.30 -4.63
N TRP A 11 -1.00 -22.53 -5.46
CA TRP A 11 -2.30 -22.96 -6.01
C TRP A 11 -2.17 -24.11 -7.02
N ILE A 12 -1.11 -24.17 -7.82
CA ILE A 12 -0.85 -25.32 -8.71
C ILE A 12 -0.74 -26.63 -7.91
N VAL A 13 -0.19 -26.59 -6.69
CA VAL A 13 -0.08 -27.75 -5.79
C VAL A 13 -1.34 -27.95 -4.96
N ALA A 14 -1.96 -26.87 -4.47
CA ALA A 14 -3.12 -26.92 -3.60
C ALA A 14 -4.37 -27.42 -4.32
N ILE A 15 -4.57 -27.08 -5.60
CA ILE A 15 -5.78 -27.47 -6.34
C ILE A 15 -5.91 -29.01 -6.47
N PRO A 16 -4.88 -29.77 -6.90
CA PRO A 16 -4.92 -31.23 -6.91
C PRO A 16 -5.23 -31.83 -5.52
N ILE A 17 -4.65 -31.28 -4.46
CA ILE A 17 -4.85 -31.73 -3.08
C ILE A 17 -6.29 -31.48 -2.65
N LEU A 18 -6.82 -30.27 -2.90
CA LEU A 18 -8.19 -29.89 -2.59
C LEU A 18 -9.21 -30.76 -3.33
N ILE A 19 -8.91 -31.21 -4.55
CA ILE A 19 -9.79 -32.09 -5.33
C ILE A 19 -9.79 -33.52 -4.83
N ASN A 20 -8.64 -34.05 -4.42
CA ASN A 20 -8.59 -35.34 -3.74
C ASN A 20 -9.36 -35.28 -2.42
N LEU A 21 -9.17 -34.22 -1.64
CA LEU A 21 -10.00 -33.95 -0.45
C LEU A 21 -11.49 -33.84 -0.79
N PHE A 22 -11.84 -33.20 -1.92
CA PHE A 22 -13.22 -33.04 -2.38
C PHE A 22 -13.90 -34.35 -2.75
N ASN A 23 -13.13 -35.32 -3.24
CA ASN A 23 -13.63 -36.65 -3.56
C ASN A 23 -13.74 -37.56 -2.33
N ILE A 24 -12.99 -37.28 -1.25
CA ILE A 24 -12.94 -38.08 -0.03
C ILE A 24 -13.94 -37.59 1.03
N ILE A 25 -14.15 -36.28 1.12
CA ILE A 25 -14.99 -35.66 2.16
C ILE A 25 -16.43 -35.47 1.65
N PRO A 26 -17.47 -35.82 2.44
CA PRO A 26 -18.86 -35.67 2.00
C PRO A 26 -19.20 -34.21 1.68
N LYS A 27 -19.99 -33.97 0.62
CA LYS A 27 -20.30 -32.61 0.12
C LYS A 27 -20.92 -31.68 1.17
N GLU A 28 -21.66 -32.23 2.13
CA GLU A 28 -22.21 -31.45 3.24
C GLU A 28 -21.13 -30.87 4.16
N TRP A 29 -20.05 -31.61 4.38
CA TRP A 29 -18.90 -31.12 5.14
C TRP A 29 -18.21 -29.96 4.45
N PHE A 30 -18.18 -29.89 3.12
CA PHE A 30 -17.70 -28.70 2.42
C PHE A 30 -18.62 -27.50 2.59
N ARG A 31 -19.93 -27.70 2.71
CA ARG A 31 -20.85 -26.62 3.08
C ARG A 31 -20.53 -26.11 4.47
N TYR A 32 -20.33 -27.00 5.44
CA TYR A 32 -20.01 -26.62 6.82
C TYR A 32 -18.60 -26.04 6.98
N ILE A 33 -17.59 -26.63 6.35
CA ILE A 33 -16.20 -26.15 6.33
C ILE A 33 -16.09 -24.84 5.56
N GLY A 34 -16.76 -24.73 4.41
CA GLY A 34 -16.80 -23.48 3.63
C GLY A 34 -17.49 -22.36 4.40
N LEU A 35 -18.60 -22.66 5.09
CA LEU A 35 -19.32 -21.70 5.92
C LEU A 35 -18.56 -21.39 7.22
N PHE A 36 -17.81 -22.35 7.77
CA PHE A 36 -16.91 -22.16 8.90
C PHE A 36 -15.70 -21.32 8.51
N ILE A 37 -15.03 -21.60 7.39
CA ILE A 37 -13.91 -20.80 6.88
C ILE A 37 -14.40 -19.40 6.53
N PHE A 38 -15.53 -19.26 5.84
CA PHE A 38 -16.13 -17.97 5.55
C PHE A 38 -16.50 -17.21 6.83
N GLY A 39 -17.10 -17.91 7.80
CA GLY A 39 -17.41 -17.36 9.12
C GLY A 39 -16.17 -16.96 9.90
N VAL A 40 -15.09 -17.74 9.85
CA VAL A 40 -13.79 -17.45 10.48
C VAL A 40 -13.10 -16.30 9.78
N VAL A 41 -13.13 -16.21 8.45
CA VAL A 41 -12.58 -15.08 7.68
C VAL A 41 -13.36 -13.80 7.94
N LEU A 42 -14.70 -13.87 8.02
CA LEU A 42 -15.54 -12.77 8.52
C LEU A 42 -15.09 -12.39 9.93
N ILE A 43 -15.16 -13.32 10.90
CA ILE A 43 -14.83 -13.05 12.30
C ILE A 43 -13.40 -12.49 12.45
N ILE A 44 -12.41 -13.03 11.75
CA ILE A 44 -11.03 -12.54 11.77
C ILE A 44 -10.92 -11.15 11.14
N GLY A 45 -11.60 -10.92 10.01
CA GLY A 45 -11.66 -9.60 9.38
C GLY A 45 -12.36 -8.54 10.23
N PHE A 46 -13.29 -8.94 11.11
CA PHE A 46 -14.15 -8.04 11.89
C PHE A 46 -13.78 -7.88 13.37
N VAL A 47 -13.28 -8.93 14.05
CA VAL A 47 -13.06 -8.94 15.50
C VAL A 47 -11.66 -8.46 15.88
N ASN A 48 -10.66 -8.58 15.00
CA ASN A 48 -9.29 -8.20 15.35
C ASN A 48 -8.61 -7.37 14.27
N LEU A 49 -8.81 -6.04 14.36
CA LEU A 49 -8.21 -5.02 13.48
C LEU A 49 -6.68 -5.16 13.31
N ARG A 50 -5.99 -5.77 14.28
CA ARG A 50 -4.54 -5.99 14.28
C ARG A 50 -4.10 -7.29 13.62
N PHE A 51 -5.00 -8.25 13.43
CA PHE A 51 -4.63 -9.59 12.96
C PHE A 51 -4.42 -9.62 11.44
N VAL A 52 -5.31 -8.97 10.66
CA VAL A 52 -5.22 -8.93 9.18
C VAL A 52 -3.91 -8.29 8.68
N ASP A 53 -3.35 -7.38 9.47
CA ASP A 53 -2.13 -6.63 9.15
C ASP A 53 -0.84 -7.37 9.57
N GLN A 54 -0.94 -8.49 10.30
CA GLN A 54 0.21 -9.34 10.63
C GLN A 54 0.62 -10.21 9.43
N PRO A 55 1.92 -10.53 9.29
CA PRO A 55 2.44 -11.20 8.09
C PRO A 55 1.81 -12.57 7.83
N VAL A 56 1.57 -13.37 8.88
CA VAL A 56 0.99 -14.73 8.74
C VAL A 56 -0.50 -14.68 8.36
N PRO A 57 -1.37 -13.92 9.05
CA PRO A 57 -2.77 -13.78 8.64
C PRO A 57 -2.96 -13.14 7.27
N LYS A 58 -2.14 -12.13 6.93
CA LYS A 58 -2.15 -11.51 5.60
C LYS A 58 -1.92 -12.56 4.52
N LEU A 59 -0.90 -13.40 4.68
CA LEU A 59 -0.60 -14.49 3.75
C LEU A 59 -1.75 -15.50 3.64
N VAL A 60 -2.39 -15.84 4.76
CA VAL A 60 -3.57 -16.73 4.76
C VAL A 60 -4.74 -16.10 3.99
N ILE A 61 -5.01 -14.81 4.19
CA ILE A 61 -6.06 -14.08 3.49
C ILE A 61 -5.72 -13.93 2.00
N ASP A 62 -4.48 -13.62 1.66
CA ASP A 62 -4.01 -13.55 0.27
C ASP A 62 -4.17 -14.91 -0.42
N LEU A 63 -3.87 -16.00 0.27
CA LEU A 63 -4.10 -17.36 -0.22
C LEU A 63 -5.59 -17.63 -0.47
N PHE A 64 -6.47 -17.33 0.49
CA PHE A 64 -7.92 -17.54 0.36
C PHE A 64 -8.57 -16.62 -0.68
N THR A 65 -8.03 -15.42 -0.89
CA THR A 65 -8.57 -14.45 -1.85
C THR A 65 -7.94 -14.56 -3.23
N PHE A 66 -6.89 -15.36 -3.41
CA PHE A 66 -6.25 -15.61 -4.70
C PHE A 66 -7.23 -16.08 -5.79
N PRO A 67 -8.19 -16.99 -5.54
CA PRO A 67 -9.24 -17.36 -6.52
C PRO A 67 -10.01 -16.18 -7.12
N PHE A 68 -10.05 -15.05 -6.41
CA PHE A 68 -10.77 -13.83 -6.82
C PHE A 68 -9.85 -12.79 -7.47
N THR A 69 -8.59 -13.14 -7.75
CA THR A 69 -7.67 -12.32 -8.57
C THR A 69 -7.87 -12.61 -10.05
N VAL A 70 -7.39 -11.73 -10.95
CA VAL A 70 -7.50 -11.98 -12.41
C VAL A 70 -6.73 -13.25 -12.75
N THR A 71 -5.52 -13.40 -12.20
CA THR A 71 -4.71 -14.62 -12.34
C THR A 71 -5.42 -15.86 -11.79
N GLY A 72 -5.98 -15.79 -10.60
CA GLY A 72 -6.66 -16.91 -9.96
C GLY A 72 -7.90 -17.37 -10.70
N ILE A 73 -8.72 -16.43 -11.20
CA ILE A 73 -9.91 -16.73 -12.01
C ILE A 73 -9.50 -17.47 -13.29
N ILE A 74 -8.50 -16.96 -14.01
CA ILE A 74 -8.00 -17.60 -15.24
C ILE A 74 -7.48 -19.00 -14.93
N LEU A 75 -6.67 -19.15 -13.88
CA LEU A 75 -6.05 -20.41 -13.50
C LEU A 75 -7.11 -21.46 -13.11
N LEU A 76 -8.12 -21.08 -12.31
CA LEU A 76 -9.20 -21.99 -11.94
C LEU A 76 -10.05 -22.40 -13.15
N LEU A 77 -10.41 -21.46 -14.03
CA LEU A 77 -11.15 -21.76 -15.25
C LEU A 77 -10.39 -22.74 -16.14
N LEU A 78 -9.09 -22.51 -16.39
CA LEU A 78 -8.28 -23.41 -17.21
C LEU A 78 -8.07 -24.77 -16.53
N PHE A 79 -7.80 -24.78 -15.23
CA PHE A 79 -7.54 -26.00 -14.48
C PHE A 79 -8.78 -26.91 -14.42
N PHE A 80 -9.97 -26.38 -14.09
CA PHE A 80 -11.19 -27.19 -14.05
C PHE A 80 -11.57 -27.71 -15.44
N ASN A 81 -11.32 -26.94 -16.50
CA ASN A 81 -11.53 -27.40 -17.86
C ASN A 81 -10.53 -28.48 -18.28
N LEU A 82 -9.26 -28.39 -17.85
CA LEU A 82 -8.27 -29.45 -18.05
C LEU A 82 -8.70 -30.76 -17.39
N LEU A 83 -9.20 -30.72 -16.15
CA LEU A 83 -9.71 -31.91 -15.46
C LEU A 83 -10.93 -32.53 -16.13
N ARG A 84 -11.83 -31.69 -16.64
CA ARG A 84 -12.96 -32.15 -17.45
C ARG A 84 -12.45 -32.88 -18.69
N LEU A 85 -11.48 -32.33 -19.41
CA LEU A 85 -10.93 -32.94 -20.63
C LEU A 85 -10.12 -34.23 -20.39
N LYS A 86 -9.44 -34.36 -19.23
CA LYS A 86 -8.58 -35.51 -18.90
C LYS A 86 -9.35 -36.83 -18.66
N ASN A 87 -10.67 -36.80 -18.55
CA ASN A 87 -11.53 -38.00 -18.42
C ASN A 87 -12.25 -38.33 -19.75
N PRO A 88 -11.55 -38.80 -20.81
CA PRO A 88 -12.14 -38.98 -22.13
C PRO A 88 -13.27 -40.02 -22.17
N LYS A 89 -13.27 -40.98 -21.24
CA LYS A 89 -14.31 -42.02 -21.10
C LYS A 89 -15.70 -41.46 -20.75
N SER A 90 -15.81 -40.21 -20.26
CA SER A 90 -17.10 -39.59 -19.95
C SER A 90 -17.70 -38.75 -21.06
N TYR A 91 -16.98 -38.54 -22.18
CA TYR A 91 -17.41 -37.66 -23.26
C TYR A 91 -17.90 -38.46 -24.45
N VAL A 92 -17.10 -39.32 -25.07
CA VAL A 92 -17.51 -40.00 -26.31
C VAL A 92 -17.67 -41.49 -26.05
N LYS A 93 -18.90 -41.99 -26.12
CA LYS A 93 -19.18 -43.43 -26.16
C LYS A 93 -19.12 -43.86 -27.62
N SER A 94 -18.25 -44.82 -27.95
CA SER A 94 -18.11 -45.37 -29.30
C SER A 94 -19.04 -46.56 -29.49
N GLY A 95 -19.94 -46.48 -30.48
CA GLY A 95 -20.90 -47.53 -30.85
C GLY A 95 -21.86 -47.02 -31.94
N LYS A 96 -22.39 -47.93 -32.78
CA LYS A 96 -23.24 -47.57 -33.94
C LYS A 96 -24.58 -46.92 -33.57
N GLU A 97 -24.99 -46.95 -32.30
CA GLU A 97 -26.27 -46.41 -31.80
C GLU A 97 -26.12 -45.58 -30.52
N VAL A 98 -25.07 -44.76 -30.38
CA VAL A 98 -24.89 -43.93 -29.18
C VAL A 98 -25.09 -42.45 -29.48
N ASP A 99 -26.14 -41.86 -28.91
CA ASP A 99 -26.43 -40.42 -29.01
C ASP A 99 -25.41 -39.62 -28.17
N ASN A 100 -24.48 -38.96 -28.87
CA ASN A 100 -23.42 -38.14 -28.28
C ASN A 100 -23.84 -36.65 -28.08
N LYS A 101 -25.12 -36.28 -28.24
CA LYS A 101 -25.58 -34.89 -28.04
C LYS A 101 -25.17 -34.29 -26.68
N ASN A 102 -25.26 -35.07 -25.61
CA ASN A 102 -24.86 -34.63 -24.27
C ASN A 102 -23.34 -34.43 -24.12
N ALA A 103 -22.55 -35.10 -24.95
CA ALA A 103 -21.10 -34.94 -24.99
C ALA A 103 -20.70 -33.65 -25.70
N LEU A 104 -21.36 -33.37 -26.84
CA LEU A 104 -21.16 -32.16 -27.64
C LEU A 104 -21.51 -30.91 -26.82
N ALA A 105 -22.66 -30.89 -26.15
CA ALA A 105 -23.06 -29.77 -25.29
C ALA A 105 -22.06 -29.52 -24.14
N LYS A 106 -21.44 -30.57 -23.59
CA LYS A 106 -20.39 -30.43 -22.56
C LYS A 106 -19.08 -29.91 -23.13
N LEU A 107 -18.69 -30.33 -24.34
CA LEU A 107 -17.50 -29.83 -25.03
C LEU A 107 -17.67 -28.37 -25.43
N GLU A 108 -18.84 -27.98 -25.93
CA GLU A 108 -19.19 -26.58 -26.21
C GLU A 108 -19.09 -25.72 -24.95
N LYS A 109 -19.60 -26.22 -23.82
CA LYS A 109 -19.48 -25.52 -22.53
C LYS A 109 -18.02 -25.36 -22.07
N VAL A 110 -17.20 -26.41 -22.20
CA VAL A 110 -15.76 -26.35 -21.88
C VAL A 110 -15.04 -25.36 -22.80
N SER A 111 -15.34 -25.39 -24.10
CA SER A 111 -14.79 -24.46 -25.08
C SER A 111 -15.16 -23.01 -24.77
N LEU A 112 -16.41 -22.77 -24.35
CA LEU A 112 -16.87 -21.44 -23.95
C LEU A 112 -16.14 -20.94 -22.71
N GLU A 113 -15.97 -21.78 -21.67
CA GLU A 113 -15.27 -21.39 -20.44
C GLU A 113 -13.77 -21.12 -20.69
N ILE A 114 -13.12 -21.90 -21.57
CA ILE A 114 -11.73 -21.64 -22.01
C ILE A 114 -11.66 -20.32 -22.78
N LEU A 115 -12.61 -20.08 -23.69
CA LEU A 115 -12.69 -18.82 -24.44
C LEU A 115 -12.86 -17.62 -23.48
N ILE A 116 -13.71 -17.73 -22.47
CA ILE A 116 -13.87 -16.71 -21.43
C ILE A 116 -12.55 -16.43 -20.72
N ALA A 117 -11.79 -17.47 -20.34
CA ALA A 117 -10.48 -17.30 -19.70
C ALA A 117 -9.50 -16.54 -20.61
N PHE A 118 -9.47 -16.86 -21.91
CA PHE A 118 -8.64 -16.13 -22.88
C PHE A 118 -9.11 -14.69 -23.11
N ILE A 119 -10.42 -14.43 -23.10
CA ILE A 119 -10.97 -13.07 -23.20
C ILE A 119 -10.55 -12.24 -21.98
N ILE A 120 -10.69 -12.77 -20.76
CA ILE A 120 -10.26 -12.10 -19.53
C ILE A 120 -8.76 -11.79 -19.60
N PHE A 121 -7.95 -12.76 -20.02
CA PHE A 121 -6.51 -12.58 -20.18
C PHE A 121 -6.16 -11.51 -21.22
N ALA A 122 -6.83 -11.51 -22.38
CA ALA A 122 -6.64 -10.52 -23.42
C ALA A 122 -7.02 -9.11 -22.94
N ILE A 123 -8.18 -8.96 -22.30
CA ILE A 123 -8.63 -7.68 -21.72
C ILE A 123 -7.62 -7.18 -20.68
N ALA A 124 -7.19 -8.04 -19.75
CA ALA A 124 -6.26 -7.66 -18.69
C ALA A 124 -4.88 -7.25 -19.24
N SER A 125 -4.43 -7.91 -20.30
CA SER A 125 -3.14 -7.64 -20.95
C SER A 125 -3.18 -6.48 -21.94
N ASN A 126 -4.36 -5.96 -22.28
CA ASN A 126 -4.50 -4.88 -23.26
C ASN A 126 -4.13 -3.52 -22.66
N ASN A 127 -3.29 -2.76 -23.38
CA ASN A 127 -2.80 -1.46 -22.94
C ASN A 127 -3.90 -0.40 -22.82
N ALA A 128 -4.89 -0.38 -23.72
CA ALA A 128 -6.01 0.56 -23.66
C ALA A 128 -6.84 0.32 -22.39
N PHE A 129 -7.22 -0.95 -22.15
CA PHE A 129 -8.06 -1.34 -21.04
C PHE A 129 -7.36 -1.06 -19.71
N SER A 130 -6.11 -1.47 -19.56
CA SER A 130 -5.31 -1.19 -18.36
C SER A 130 -5.24 0.32 -18.08
N THR A 131 -4.97 1.12 -19.11
CA THR A 131 -4.88 2.58 -18.96
C THR A 131 -6.22 3.21 -18.58
N LEU A 132 -7.33 2.80 -19.23
CA LEU A 132 -8.67 3.29 -18.94
C LEU A 132 -9.12 2.90 -17.54
N PHE A 133 -8.92 1.64 -17.15
CA PHE A 133 -9.33 1.13 -15.85
C PHE A 133 -8.58 1.80 -14.71
N ILE A 134 -7.26 1.97 -14.85
CA ILE A 134 -6.45 2.75 -13.90
C ILE A 134 -6.95 4.20 -13.84
N SER A 135 -7.15 4.85 -14.99
CA SER A 135 -7.60 6.25 -15.03
C SER A 135 -8.98 6.43 -14.36
N TYR A 136 -9.86 5.42 -14.48
CA TYR A 136 -11.13 5.37 -13.78
C TYR A 136 -10.93 5.29 -12.26
N LEU A 137 -10.11 4.34 -11.78
CA LEU A 137 -9.84 4.20 -10.34
C LEU A 137 -9.15 5.43 -9.77
N GLU A 138 -8.23 6.04 -10.51
CA GLU A 138 -7.60 7.31 -10.15
C GLU A 138 -8.64 8.42 -10.01
N GLN A 139 -9.57 8.56 -10.96
CA GLN A 139 -10.64 9.53 -10.84
C GLN A 139 -11.56 9.23 -9.65
N GLN A 140 -11.89 7.96 -9.39
CA GLN A 140 -12.68 7.61 -8.21
C GLN A 140 -11.92 7.89 -6.91
N GLY A 141 -10.60 7.67 -6.87
CA GLY A 141 -9.74 8.03 -5.75
C GLY A 141 -9.70 9.54 -5.50
N ASP A 142 -9.55 10.33 -6.57
CA ASP A 142 -9.59 11.80 -6.50
C ASP A 142 -10.96 12.29 -6.02
N ASN A 143 -12.04 11.74 -6.56
CA ASN A 143 -13.41 12.04 -6.13
C ASN A 143 -13.64 11.63 -4.68
N ALA A 144 -13.13 10.47 -4.24
CA ALA A 144 -13.27 9.98 -2.87
C ALA A 144 -12.48 10.86 -1.90
N MET A 145 -11.29 11.31 -2.29
CA MET A 145 -10.50 12.28 -1.53
C MET A 145 -11.25 13.61 -1.43
N GLU A 146 -11.71 14.17 -2.55
CA GLU A 146 -12.49 15.40 -2.58
C GLU A 146 -13.80 15.28 -1.77
N GLN A 147 -14.51 14.16 -1.87
CA GLN A 147 -15.70 13.90 -1.06
C GLN A 147 -15.37 13.70 0.42
N SER A 148 -14.25 13.07 0.76
CA SER A 148 -13.81 12.96 2.17
C SER A 148 -13.46 14.32 2.75
N GLN A 149 -13.01 15.25 1.91
CA GLN A 149 -12.78 16.65 2.25
C GLN A 149 -14.09 17.47 2.31
N ARG A 150 -15.14 17.08 1.57
CA ARG A 150 -16.44 17.80 1.48
C ARG A 150 -17.56 17.26 2.38
N ARG A 151 -17.53 16.00 2.81
CA ARG A 151 -18.57 15.44 3.70
C ARG A 151 -18.52 16.15 5.05
N GLN A 152 -19.70 16.48 5.61
CA GLN A 152 -19.92 17.15 6.91
C GLN A 152 -19.32 16.43 8.15
N VAL A 153 -18.47 15.43 7.96
CA VAL A 153 -17.62 14.84 9.01
C VAL A 153 -16.37 15.72 9.26
N VAL A 154 -16.08 16.73 8.40
CA VAL A 154 -14.96 17.67 8.59
C VAL A 154 -15.33 19.09 8.14
N ASN A 155 -15.16 20.07 9.03
CA ASN A 155 -14.98 21.48 8.65
C ASN A 155 -13.51 21.67 8.25
N LEU A 156 -13.14 21.40 6.99
CA LEU A 156 -11.85 21.86 6.48
C LEU A 156 -11.94 23.36 6.28
N THR A 157 -11.04 24.11 6.92
CA THR A 157 -11.05 25.56 6.77
C THR A 157 -10.47 25.94 5.41
N GLU A 158 -10.87 27.09 4.85
CA GLU A 158 -10.23 27.61 3.63
C GLU A 158 -8.71 27.80 3.80
N GLN A 159 -8.27 27.93 5.05
CA GLN A 159 -6.88 28.03 5.43
C GLN A 159 -6.11 26.72 5.26
N ASP A 160 -6.72 25.56 5.51
CA ASP A 160 -6.10 24.25 5.25
C ASP A 160 -5.86 24.03 3.75
N LEU A 161 -6.82 24.46 2.91
CA LEU A 161 -6.69 24.44 1.45
C LEU A 161 -5.63 25.44 0.95
N ALA A 162 -5.53 26.60 1.60
CA ALA A 162 -4.50 27.59 1.31
C ALA A 162 -3.10 27.10 1.74
N ASP A 163 -2.99 26.41 2.88
CA ASP A 163 -1.75 25.86 3.41
C ASP A 163 -1.20 24.74 2.51
N ILE A 164 -2.08 23.91 1.93
CA ILE A 164 -1.72 22.95 0.87
C ILE A 164 -1.10 23.68 -0.32
N LYS A 165 -1.75 24.74 -0.80
CA LYS A 165 -1.26 25.52 -1.94
C LYS A 165 0.05 26.25 -1.63
N ARG A 166 0.26 26.64 -0.37
CA ARG A 166 1.45 27.36 0.11
C ARG A 166 2.58 26.42 0.59
N ASN A 167 2.38 25.11 0.59
CA ASN A 167 3.30 24.09 1.11
C ASN A 167 3.77 24.37 2.56
N VAL A 168 2.87 24.82 3.43
CA VAL A 168 3.19 25.13 4.84
C VAL A 168 3.01 23.87 5.69
N PHE A 169 3.98 22.97 5.60
CA PHE A 169 4.01 21.73 6.37
C PHE A 169 5.26 21.68 7.25
N GLU A 170 5.15 21.03 8.41
CA GLU A 170 6.30 20.82 9.30
C GLU A 170 6.97 19.47 9.02
N VAL A 171 6.18 18.48 8.61
CA VAL A 171 6.62 17.11 8.34
C VAL A 171 6.02 16.63 7.03
N ILE A 172 6.84 15.98 6.21
CA ILE A 172 6.42 15.21 5.04
C ILE A 172 6.62 13.74 5.39
N VAL A 173 5.58 12.93 5.32
CA VAL A 173 5.61 11.50 5.63
C VAL A 173 5.52 10.68 4.34
N VAL A 174 6.47 9.75 4.17
CA VAL A 174 6.47 8.75 3.09
C VAL A 174 6.49 7.35 3.71
N LEU A 175 5.59 6.49 3.26
CA LEU A 175 5.42 5.12 3.79
C LEU A 175 5.92 4.09 2.79
N ALA A 176 6.72 3.13 3.24
CA ALA A 176 7.20 2.01 2.43
C ALA A 176 6.07 1.08 1.96
N ASP A 177 5.05 0.87 2.80
CA ASP A 177 3.88 0.02 2.50
C ASP A 177 3.05 0.56 1.31
N ASN A 178 3.19 1.85 0.98
CA ASN A 178 2.60 2.46 -0.21
C ASN A 178 3.55 2.32 -1.43
N THR A 179 3.66 1.09 -1.93
CA THR A 179 4.52 0.77 -3.09
C THR A 179 3.90 1.20 -4.43
N PRO A 180 4.66 1.55 -5.48
CA PRO A 180 6.06 1.95 -5.43
C PRO A 180 6.19 3.27 -4.64
N TYR A 181 7.16 3.32 -3.72
CA TYR A 181 7.39 4.48 -2.85
C TYR A 181 8.36 5.48 -3.46
N GLU A 182 9.12 5.10 -4.50
CA GLU A 182 10.13 5.94 -5.18
C GLU A 182 9.53 7.24 -5.74
N PRO A 183 8.37 7.23 -6.44
CA PRO A 183 7.69 8.45 -6.87
C PRO A 183 7.31 9.34 -5.68
N SER A 184 6.96 8.71 -4.55
CA SER A 184 6.62 9.45 -3.33
C SER A 184 7.84 10.12 -2.69
N LEU A 185 9.02 9.47 -2.77
CA LEU A 185 10.29 10.06 -2.34
C LEU A 185 10.73 11.21 -3.24
N LEU A 186 10.56 11.10 -4.55
CA LEU A 186 10.88 12.16 -5.51
C LEU A 186 10.00 13.40 -5.26
N GLU A 187 8.70 13.20 -5.05
CA GLU A 187 7.79 14.29 -4.73
C GLU A 187 8.10 14.89 -3.34
N ALA A 188 8.45 14.07 -2.34
CA ALA A 188 8.88 14.57 -1.04
C ALA A 188 10.10 15.50 -1.17
N ALA A 189 11.10 15.08 -1.95
CA ALA A 189 12.27 15.90 -2.24
C ALA A 189 11.90 17.19 -2.97
N ARG A 190 10.98 17.13 -3.94
CA ARG A 190 10.49 18.29 -4.68
C ARG A 190 9.73 19.28 -3.79
N VAL A 191 8.86 18.80 -2.91
CA VAL A 191 8.12 19.65 -1.95
C VAL A 191 9.09 20.28 -0.96
N TRP A 192 10.05 19.52 -0.45
CA TRP A 192 11.09 20.02 0.47
C TRP A 192 11.94 21.13 -0.17
N GLN A 193 12.35 20.95 -1.43
CA GLN A 193 13.14 21.94 -2.17
C GLN A 193 12.37 23.25 -2.38
N ASN A 194 11.07 23.17 -2.68
CA ASN A 194 10.22 24.34 -2.95
C ASN A 194 9.63 24.98 -1.69
N ALA A 195 9.75 24.35 -0.52
CA ALA A 195 9.24 24.89 0.72
C ALA A 195 10.10 26.08 1.19
N ILE A 196 9.42 27.17 1.58
CA ILE A 196 10.03 28.38 2.17
C ILE A 196 10.71 28.02 3.49
N ARG A 197 10.02 27.25 4.34
CA ARG A 197 10.57 26.65 5.55
C ARG A 197 10.79 25.16 5.28
N LYS A 198 12.02 24.68 5.43
CA LYS A 198 12.37 23.28 5.15
C LYS A 198 11.67 22.34 6.15
N PRO A 199 10.72 21.49 5.70
CA PRO A 199 10.09 20.50 6.57
C PRO A 199 11.04 19.34 6.87
N ILE A 200 10.68 18.53 7.87
CA ILE A 200 11.35 17.24 8.11
C ILE A 200 10.72 16.21 7.16
N ILE A 201 11.54 15.40 6.50
CA ILE A 201 11.06 14.23 5.75
C ILE A 201 11.14 13.03 6.68
N LEU A 202 9.99 12.44 7.02
CA LEU A 202 9.87 11.23 7.80
C LEU A 202 9.64 10.06 6.85
N VAL A 203 10.56 9.10 6.84
CA VAL A 203 10.43 7.84 6.10
C VAL A 203 10.07 6.73 7.08
N SER A 204 8.98 6.00 6.80
CA SER A 204 8.47 4.93 7.67
C SER A 204 8.40 3.60 6.92
N GLY A 205 8.98 2.56 7.50
CA GLY A 205 9.07 1.22 6.91
C GLY A 205 9.98 0.28 7.71
N GLY A 206 9.38 -0.75 8.30
CA GLY A 206 10.06 -1.69 9.19
C GLY A 206 10.32 -3.07 8.60
N LYS A 207 9.98 -3.31 7.33
CA LYS A 207 10.28 -4.60 6.68
C LYS A 207 11.79 -4.69 6.44
N GLU A 208 12.39 -5.81 6.83
CA GLU A 208 13.82 -6.04 6.61
C GLU A 208 14.12 -6.26 5.12
N THR A 209 15.19 -5.63 4.64
CA THR A 209 15.58 -5.65 3.21
C THR A 209 16.42 -6.87 2.82
N GLY A 210 16.75 -7.73 3.79
CA GLY A 210 17.64 -8.88 3.62
C GLY A 210 19.12 -8.50 3.47
N LEU A 211 19.45 -7.21 3.55
CA LEU A 211 20.83 -6.72 3.62
C LEU A 211 21.46 -7.09 4.97
N PRO A 212 22.79 -7.29 5.03
CA PRO A 212 23.48 -7.50 6.30
C PRO A 212 23.30 -6.29 7.22
N ALA A 213 23.34 -6.54 8.53
CA ALA A 213 23.26 -5.47 9.53
C ALA A 213 24.30 -4.38 9.25
N GLY A 214 23.86 -3.12 9.31
CA GLY A 214 24.61 -1.94 8.90
C GLY A 214 24.23 -0.70 9.70
N TYR A 215 24.56 0.47 9.16
CA TYR A 215 24.17 1.75 9.72
C TYR A 215 23.04 2.38 8.89
N PRO A 216 22.14 3.16 9.53
CA PRO A 216 20.95 3.70 8.87
C PRO A 216 21.31 4.54 7.65
N CYS A 217 20.37 4.66 6.71
CA CYS A 217 20.55 5.44 5.46
C CYS A 217 21.79 5.03 4.64
N ALA A 218 22.21 3.77 4.73
CA ALA A 218 23.41 3.24 4.11
C ALA A 218 24.69 4.05 4.44
N ILE A 219 24.79 4.54 5.68
CA ILE A 219 26.01 5.19 6.20
C ILE A 219 27.16 4.17 6.13
N ALA A 220 28.26 4.58 5.50
CA ALA A 220 29.41 3.69 5.34
C ALA A 220 30.02 3.33 6.71
N PRO A 221 30.50 2.08 6.88
CA PRO A 221 31.13 1.65 8.13
C PRO A 221 32.45 2.36 8.40
N GLU A 222 33.00 2.19 9.60
CA GLU A 222 34.32 2.71 9.95
C GLU A 222 35.40 2.10 9.05
N ASN A 223 36.33 2.93 8.57
CA ASN A 223 37.47 2.50 7.76
C ASN A 223 38.72 3.33 8.13
N PRO A 224 39.45 2.93 9.19
CA PRO A 224 40.65 3.64 9.64
C PRO A 224 41.76 3.62 8.56
N PRO A 225 42.57 4.68 8.42
CA PRO A 225 42.61 5.89 9.25
C PRO A 225 41.62 6.99 8.81
N PHE A 226 40.99 6.86 7.64
CA PHE A 226 40.27 7.95 6.99
C PHE A 226 38.86 8.20 7.55
N ARG A 227 38.20 7.15 8.06
CA ARG A 227 36.84 7.22 8.61
C ARG A 227 36.81 6.59 10.00
N THR A 228 36.81 7.43 11.03
CA THR A 228 36.86 7.00 12.44
C THR A 228 35.46 6.72 12.99
N ARG A 229 35.39 6.07 14.15
CA ARG A 229 34.12 5.81 14.86
C ARG A 229 33.36 7.11 15.17
N GLU A 230 34.10 8.18 15.49
CA GLU A 230 33.53 9.50 15.75
C GLU A 230 32.86 10.08 14.49
N THR A 231 33.49 9.92 13.32
CA THR A 231 32.89 10.40 12.05
C THR A 231 31.60 9.67 11.71
N VAL A 232 31.55 8.36 11.92
CA VAL A 232 30.33 7.56 11.69
C VAL A 232 29.25 7.95 12.70
N ARG A 233 29.63 8.17 13.97
CA ARG A 233 28.71 8.65 15.00
C ARG A 233 28.10 9.99 14.65
N ASP A 234 28.91 10.94 14.19
CA ASP A 234 28.42 12.29 13.87
C ASP A 234 27.53 12.29 12.61
N GLU A 235 27.66 11.30 11.73
CA GLU A 235 26.73 11.03 10.61
C GLU A 235 25.41 10.36 11.06
N ILE A 236 25.42 9.58 12.14
CA ILE A 236 24.20 8.93 12.70
C ILE A 236 23.43 9.92 13.59
N ALA A 237 24.12 10.61 14.51
CA ALA A 237 23.53 11.56 15.44
C ALA A 237 24.43 12.78 15.59
N SER A 238 23.95 13.97 15.19
CA SER A 238 24.74 15.20 15.30
C SER A 238 24.98 15.55 16.78
N ARG A 239 26.25 15.78 17.17
CA ARG A 239 26.56 16.25 18.53
C ARG A 239 26.28 17.74 18.72
N ALA A 240 26.12 18.13 19.98
CA ALA A 240 26.15 19.52 20.39
C ALA A 240 27.46 20.19 19.87
N GLY A 241 27.32 21.24 19.07
CA GLY A 241 28.43 22.01 18.49
C GLY A 241 28.67 21.80 16.99
N VAL A 242 28.10 20.76 16.38
CA VAL A 242 28.15 20.56 14.92
C VAL A 242 26.74 20.28 14.41
N THR A 243 26.03 21.35 14.09
CA THR A 243 24.67 21.27 13.53
C THR A 243 24.73 20.82 12.06
N ASN A 244 23.77 20.00 11.64
CA ASN A 244 23.49 19.64 10.23
C ASN A 244 24.35 18.54 9.56
N ILE A 245 25.04 17.67 10.29
CA ILE A 245 25.79 16.54 9.68
C ILE A 245 25.03 15.21 9.75
N GLY A 246 24.47 14.90 10.91
CA GLY A 246 23.83 13.61 11.19
C GLY A 246 22.35 13.55 10.88
N LEU A 247 21.75 12.36 11.05
CA LEU A 247 20.30 12.18 10.95
C LEU A 247 19.55 13.05 11.96
N LYS A 248 18.31 13.41 11.62
CA LYS A 248 17.46 14.17 12.56
C LYS A 248 17.15 13.33 13.79
N TYR A 249 16.77 12.07 13.57
CA TYR A 249 16.40 11.12 14.60
C TYR A 249 16.24 9.70 14.02
N ASP A 250 16.64 8.68 14.80
CA ASP A 250 16.37 7.26 14.59
C ASP A 250 16.15 6.60 15.95
N ALA A 251 14.98 6.01 16.17
CA ALA A 251 14.60 5.43 17.46
C ALA A 251 15.53 4.30 17.93
N ARG A 252 16.20 3.61 17.01
CA ARG A 252 17.17 2.54 17.33
C ARG A 252 18.43 3.07 18.02
N TYR A 253 18.67 4.38 17.92
CA TYR A 253 19.81 5.07 18.50
C TYR A 253 19.38 6.14 19.51
N ASP A 254 18.21 6.00 20.16
CA ASP A 254 17.64 6.99 21.11
C ASP A 254 18.67 7.52 22.13
N GLY A 255 19.49 6.63 22.72
CA GLY A 255 20.52 7.01 23.69
C GLY A 255 21.61 7.96 23.15
N TYR A 256 21.79 8.05 21.83
CA TYR A 256 22.73 8.97 21.19
C TYR A 256 22.11 10.34 20.89
N PHE A 257 20.77 10.46 20.89
CA PHE A 257 20.05 11.72 20.67
C PHE A 257 19.66 12.41 21.98
N SER A 258 19.41 11.64 23.05
CA SER A 258 18.94 12.17 24.34
C SER A 258 20.04 12.51 25.34
N ASP A 259 21.21 11.85 25.28
CA ASP A 259 22.21 11.92 26.34
C ASP A 259 23.43 12.79 25.98
N ARG A 260 23.70 13.82 26.80
CA ARG A 260 24.83 14.77 26.60
C ARG A 260 26.19 14.15 26.95
N LYS A 261 26.20 13.08 27.76
CA LYS A 261 27.39 12.29 28.05
C LYS A 261 27.39 11.12 27.08
N ALA A 262 28.08 11.31 25.95
CA ALA A 262 28.16 10.30 24.91
C ALA A 262 28.61 8.95 25.51
N PRO A 263 27.87 7.85 25.27
CA PRO A 263 28.36 6.54 25.63
C PRO A 263 29.69 6.30 24.90
N THR A 264 30.68 5.82 25.64
CA THR A 264 31.96 5.30 25.11
C THR A 264 31.79 3.95 24.40
N GLU A 265 30.56 3.44 24.33
CA GLU A 265 30.19 2.16 23.76
C GLU A 265 30.22 2.18 22.22
N PRO A 266 30.59 1.05 21.59
CA PRO A 266 30.59 0.92 20.13
C PRO A 266 29.18 1.12 19.55
N LEU A 267 29.12 1.76 18.38
CA LEU A 267 27.87 1.86 17.61
C LEU A 267 27.44 0.45 17.18
N ASN A 268 26.26 0.04 17.62
CA ASN A 268 25.71 -1.24 17.23
C ASN A 268 25.18 -1.16 15.80
N LYS A 269 25.55 -2.13 14.96
CA LYS A 269 24.92 -2.31 13.66
C LYS A 269 23.49 -2.78 13.85
N VAL A 270 22.57 -2.25 13.05
CA VAL A 270 21.13 -2.55 13.12
C VAL A 270 20.69 -3.29 11.86
N PRO A 271 19.61 -4.10 11.93
CA PRO A 271 19.01 -4.66 10.73
C PRO A 271 18.53 -3.53 9.81
N MET A 272 18.80 -3.67 8.50
CA MET A 272 18.39 -2.70 7.49
C MET A 272 16.92 -2.89 7.13
N THR A 273 16.16 -1.81 7.12
CA THR A 273 14.73 -1.82 6.77
C THR A 273 14.43 -0.99 5.53
N ASP A 274 13.21 -1.10 5.00
CA ASP A 274 12.74 -0.28 3.88
C ASP A 274 12.96 1.23 4.14
N ALA A 275 12.78 1.69 5.39
CA ALA A 275 13.04 3.08 5.75
C ALA A 275 14.51 3.49 5.58
N ASP A 276 15.46 2.58 5.81
CA ASP A 276 16.88 2.81 5.59
C ASP A 276 17.19 2.95 4.09
N ASP A 277 16.58 2.12 3.25
CA ASP A 277 16.71 2.18 1.79
C ASP A 277 16.10 3.47 1.23
N MET A 278 14.92 3.86 1.73
CA MET A 278 14.26 5.13 1.40
C MET A 278 15.13 6.33 1.77
N CYS A 279 15.76 6.30 2.95
CA CYS A 279 16.68 7.34 3.37
C CYS A 279 17.96 7.38 2.52
N ALA A 280 18.53 6.21 2.20
CA ALA A 280 19.67 6.11 1.30
C ALA A 280 19.34 6.67 -0.10
N PHE A 281 18.12 6.45 -0.58
CA PHE A 281 17.64 7.02 -1.84
C PHE A 281 17.62 8.55 -1.78
N LEU A 282 16.98 9.15 -0.75
CA LEU A 282 16.88 10.62 -0.61
C LEU A 282 18.24 11.33 -0.51
N THR A 283 19.21 10.68 0.13
CA THR A 283 20.57 11.24 0.30
C THR A 283 21.46 11.09 -0.93
N ARG A 284 21.08 10.23 -1.90
CA ARG A 284 21.83 10.01 -3.15
C ARG A 284 21.25 10.74 -4.36
N LEU A 285 20.13 11.45 -4.21
CA LEU A 285 19.55 12.25 -5.28
C LEU A 285 20.54 13.35 -5.75
N PRO A 286 20.47 13.80 -7.02
CA PRO A 286 21.32 14.89 -7.52
C PRO A 286 21.24 16.16 -6.67
N ASN A 287 20.04 16.46 -6.16
CA ASN A 287 19.80 17.49 -5.15
C ASN A 287 19.57 16.81 -3.79
N ALA A 288 20.65 16.24 -3.25
CA ALA A 288 20.61 15.41 -2.06
C ALA A 288 19.93 16.12 -0.88
N ILE A 289 18.99 15.43 -0.24
CA ILE A 289 18.36 15.92 0.98
C ILE A 289 19.37 15.75 2.13
N PRO A 290 19.66 16.80 2.90
CA PRO A 290 20.58 16.68 4.03
C PRO A 290 19.99 15.72 5.07
N ARG A 291 20.84 14.84 5.62
CA ARG A 291 20.45 13.85 6.63
C ARG A 291 19.79 14.48 7.86
N SER A 292 20.19 15.70 8.21
CA SER A 292 19.61 16.47 9.31
C SER A 292 18.15 16.87 9.09
N SER A 293 17.63 16.71 7.88
CA SER A 293 16.21 16.90 7.55
C SER A 293 15.45 15.58 7.42
N ILE A 294 16.09 14.43 7.61
CA ILE A 294 15.46 13.11 7.48
C ILE A 294 15.32 12.46 8.85
N LEU A 295 14.12 11.98 9.15
CA LEU A 295 13.78 11.16 10.30
C LEU A 295 13.46 9.74 9.82
N VAL A 296 14.04 8.73 10.47
CA VAL A 296 13.84 7.32 10.12
C VAL A 296 12.95 6.65 11.18
N GLU A 297 11.81 6.11 10.74
CA GLU A 297 10.90 5.28 11.53
C GLU A 297 10.95 3.85 11.00
N ALA A 298 11.74 2.99 11.66
CA ALA A 298 12.06 1.64 11.18
C ALA A 298 11.21 0.51 11.80
N SER A 299 10.12 0.83 12.49
CA SER A 299 9.27 -0.16 13.20
C SER A 299 7.92 -0.37 12.51
N GLY A 300 7.38 0.62 11.80
CA GLY A 300 6.09 0.53 11.11
C GLY A 300 6.10 -0.47 9.95
N LEU A 301 5.34 -1.57 10.07
CA LEU A 301 5.21 -2.61 9.03
C LEU A 301 4.04 -2.39 8.08
N THR A 302 3.03 -1.66 8.54
CA THR A 302 1.80 -1.33 7.81
C THR A 302 1.44 0.13 8.00
N ILE A 303 0.66 0.70 7.07
CA ILE A 303 0.16 2.09 7.15
C ILE A 303 -0.36 2.45 8.56
N ARG A 304 -1.12 1.54 9.19
CA ARG A 304 -1.66 1.76 10.53
C ARG A 304 -0.56 1.81 11.59
N SER A 305 0.30 0.80 11.64
CA SER A 305 1.39 0.73 12.63
C SER A 305 2.37 1.90 12.47
N SER A 306 2.67 2.31 11.25
CA SER A 306 3.41 3.54 10.95
C SER A 306 2.74 4.76 11.56
N GLY A 307 1.41 4.89 11.44
CA GLY A 307 0.66 5.98 12.08
C GLY A 307 0.73 5.93 13.62
N GLU A 308 0.72 4.74 14.22
CA GLU A 308 0.89 4.56 15.67
C GLU A 308 2.29 4.97 16.14
N GLU A 309 3.35 4.58 15.41
CA GLU A 309 4.72 4.99 15.75
C GLU A 309 4.96 6.49 15.54
N ILE A 310 4.43 7.08 14.46
CA ILE A 310 4.54 8.52 14.21
C ILE A 310 3.81 9.33 15.28
N LYS A 311 2.68 8.84 15.80
CA LYS A 311 2.02 9.45 16.96
C LYS A 311 2.92 9.47 18.18
N LYS A 312 3.62 8.37 18.48
CA LYS A 312 4.60 8.35 19.59
C LYS A 312 5.72 9.38 19.38
N LEU A 313 6.15 9.61 18.13
CA LEU A 313 7.14 10.64 17.81
C LEU A 313 6.60 12.06 18.05
N GLU A 314 5.32 12.31 17.77
CA GLU A 314 4.64 13.58 18.08
C GLU A 314 4.53 13.77 19.60
N GLU A 315 4.10 12.74 20.33
CA GLU A 315 3.99 12.75 21.79
C GLU A 315 5.36 12.97 22.47
N LYS A 316 6.43 12.39 21.92
CA LYS A 316 7.83 12.62 22.34
C LYS A 316 8.37 14.00 21.92
N LYS A 317 7.61 14.81 21.19
CA LYS A 317 8.00 16.13 20.66
C LYS A 317 9.24 16.10 19.75
N ILE A 318 9.45 14.99 19.05
CA ILE A 318 10.50 14.85 18.05
C ILE A 318 10.06 15.51 16.74
N ILE A 319 8.75 15.41 16.45
CA ILE A 319 8.08 16.08 15.35
C ILE A 319 7.12 17.14 15.91
N GLY A 320 7.12 18.34 15.31
CA GLY A 320 6.35 19.49 15.79
C GLY A 320 7.23 20.61 16.33
N VAL A 321 6.99 21.86 15.88
CA VAL A 321 7.77 23.04 16.30
C VAL A 321 7.22 23.67 17.59
N ASP A 322 5.90 23.63 17.77
CA ASP A 322 5.21 24.28 18.89
C ASP A 322 4.59 23.24 19.84
N PRO A 323 4.93 23.25 21.14
CA PRO A 323 4.36 22.32 22.11
C PRO A 323 2.84 22.44 22.33
N LYS A 324 2.18 23.46 21.77
CA LYS A 324 0.73 23.69 21.88
C LYS A 324 -0.06 23.31 20.64
N THR A 325 0.58 23.01 19.51
CA THR A 325 -0.12 22.68 18.26
C THR A 325 0.39 21.36 17.68
N HIS A 326 -0.53 20.55 17.14
CA HIS A 326 -0.17 19.32 16.43
C HIS A 326 0.65 19.66 15.19
N ALA A 327 1.63 18.81 14.89
CA ALA A 327 2.48 18.99 13.72
C ALA A 327 1.60 18.93 12.46
N LYS A 328 1.76 19.91 11.56
CA LYS A 328 1.10 19.87 10.25
C LYS A 328 1.83 18.87 9.36
N ILE A 329 1.24 17.70 9.17
CA ILE A 329 1.85 16.57 8.46
C ILE A 329 1.28 16.48 7.04
N LEU A 330 2.15 16.44 6.04
CA LEU A 330 1.81 16.10 4.67
C LEU A 330 2.03 14.60 4.45
N LEU A 331 0.96 13.86 4.16
CA LEU A 331 1.03 12.46 3.76
C LEU A 331 1.13 12.35 2.25
N LEU A 332 2.12 11.60 1.79
CA LEU A 332 2.33 11.29 0.39
C LEU A 332 1.94 9.83 0.13
N ALA A 333 0.87 9.64 -0.65
CA ALA A 333 0.37 8.31 -0.96
C ALA A 333 -0.05 8.16 -2.42
N THR A 334 -0.09 6.94 -2.94
CA THR A 334 -0.66 6.71 -4.28
C THR A 334 -2.18 6.96 -4.26
N PRO A 335 -2.83 7.26 -5.41
CA PRO A 335 -4.28 7.42 -5.47
C PRO A 335 -5.03 6.21 -4.91
N LEU A 336 -4.46 5.03 -5.12
CA LEU A 336 -5.02 3.75 -4.67
C LEU A 336 -5.01 3.64 -3.14
N GLU A 337 -3.93 4.10 -2.50
CA GLU A 337 -3.71 3.99 -1.06
C GLU A 337 -4.08 5.27 -0.27
N GLY A 338 -4.42 6.34 -0.98
CA GLY A 338 -4.60 7.67 -0.41
C GLY A 338 -5.65 7.72 0.69
N SER A 339 -6.86 7.23 0.42
CA SER A 339 -7.94 7.24 1.40
C SER A 339 -7.63 6.37 2.62
N ARG A 340 -7.04 5.18 2.40
CA ARG A 340 -6.64 4.29 3.49
C ARG A 340 -5.58 4.93 4.39
N THR A 341 -4.57 5.54 3.77
CA THR A 341 -3.48 6.24 4.46
C THR A 341 -4.00 7.41 5.29
N PHE A 342 -4.79 8.27 4.66
CA PHE A 342 -5.37 9.45 5.33
C PHE A 342 -6.23 9.08 6.53
N LEU A 343 -7.17 8.15 6.36
CA LEU A 343 -8.08 7.75 7.43
C LEU A 343 -7.34 7.04 8.57
N SER A 344 -6.35 6.20 8.25
CA SER A 344 -5.56 5.50 9.26
C SER A 344 -4.82 6.48 10.17
N PHE A 345 -4.19 7.51 9.61
CA PHE A 345 -3.47 8.51 10.39
C PHE A 345 -4.40 9.44 11.16
N ARG A 346 -5.53 9.86 10.57
CA ARG A 346 -6.53 10.67 11.26
C ARG A 346 -7.15 9.94 12.45
N ASN A 347 -7.41 8.64 12.33
CA ASN A 347 -7.91 7.82 13.43
C ASN A 347 -6.91 7.73 14.61
N GLN A 348 -5.62 7.97 14.37
CA GLN A 348 -4.63 8.07 15.44
C GLN A 348 -4.63 9.46 16.13
N GLY A 349 -5.37 10.44 15.59
CA GLY A 349 -5.42 11.80 16.12
C GLY A 349 -4.36 12.74 15.53
N LEU A 350 -3.65 12.33 14.48
CA LEU A 350 -2.63 13.15 13.83
C LEU A 350 -3.26 14.24 12.94
N ASN A 351 -2.66 15.44 12.91
CA ASN A 351 -3.11 16.50 12.01
C ASN A 351 -2.50 16.35 10.61
N VAL A 352 -3.14 15.52 9.79
CA VAL A 352 -2.61 15.13 8.48
C VAL A 352 -3.39 15.70 7.30
N THR A 353 -2.65 16.01 6.25
CA THR A 353 -3.18 16.41 4.96
C THR A 353 -2.63 15.47 3.89
N LEU A 354 -3.50 14.95 3.02
CA LEU A 354 -3.10 14.00 1.98
C LEU A 354 -2.76 14.72 0.69
N ARG A 355 -1.68 14.27 0.04
CA ARG A 355 -1.36 14.57 -1.35
C ARG A 355 -1.14 13.27 -2.11
N THR A 356 -1.93 13.08 -3.16
CA THR A 356 -1.85 11.90 -4.02
C THR A 356 -0.71 12.02 -5.03
N ILE A 357 0.03 10.92 -5.23
CA ILE A 357 1.20 10.85 -6.10
C ILE A 357 1.04 9.70 -7.08
N TYR A 358 1.12 10.02 -8.37
CA TYR A 358 0.93 9.06 -9.43
C TYR A 358 2.27 8.37 -9.73
N PRO A 359 2.34 7.03 -9.65
CA PRO A 359 3.59 6.29 -9.87
C PRO A 359 4.27 6.54 -11.22
N THR A 360 3.52 7.00 -12.21
CA THR A 360 4.01 7.28 -13.56
C THR A 360 4.52 8.72 -13.68
N GLU A 361 5.52 9.11 -12.89
CA GLU A 361 6.21 10.40 -13.03
C GLU A 361 7.27 10.40 -14.14
N THR A 362 6.86 10.16 -15.38
CA THR A 362 7.47 10.90 -16.53
C THR A 362 6.45 11.77 -17.25
N ALA A 363 5.16 11.57 -16.96
CA ALA A 363 4.16 12.58 -17.21
C ALA A 363 3.37 12.72 -15.92
N ARG A 364 3.39 13.90 -15.31
CA ARG A 364 2.12 14.44 -14.84
C ARG A 364 1.19 14.32 -16.03
N ARG A 365 0.43 13.23 -16.15
CA ARG A 365 -0.77 13.30 -16.95
C ARG A 365 -1.57 14.32 -16.19
N ASN A 366 -1.67 15.52 -16.75
CA ASN A 366 -2.63 16.48 -16.24
C ASN A 366 -3.96 15.72 -16.14
N ALA A 367 -4.85 16.11 -15.23
CA ALA A 367 -6.21 15.54 -15.22
C ALA A 367 -6.82 15.56 -16.64
N ASP A 368 -6.33 16.45 -17.51
CA ASP A 368 -6.66 16.54 -18.92
C ASP A 368 -6.11 15.46 -19.85
N ASP A 369 -5.01 14.79 -19.50
CA ASP A 369 -4.39 13.72 -20.30
C ASP A 369 -4.92 12.32 -19.93
N ARG A 370 -5.84 12.24 -18.96
CA ARG A 370 -6.49 10.99 -18.61
C ARG A 370 -7.49 10.63 -19.71
N PRO A 371 -7.46 9.41 -20.26
CA PRO A 371 -8.47 8.95 -21.21
C PRO A 371 -9.86 8.81 -20.58
N TRP A 372 -9.95 8.88 -19.24
CA TRP A 372 -11.19 8.84 -18.50
C TRP A 372 -11.38 10.15 -17.68
N PRO A 373 -12.56 10.81 -17.74
CA PRO A 373 -13.71 10.46 -18.57
C PRO A 373 -13.39 10.61 -20.06
N LEU A 374 -14.03 9.79 -20.91
CA LEU A 374 -13.77 9.80 -22.36
C LEU A 374 -14.06 11.20 -22.93
N LYS A 375 -13.01 11.94 -23.29
CA LYS A 375 -13.12 13.26 -23.92
C LYS A 375 -13.18 13.11 -25.45
N PRO A 376 -13.94 13.96 -26.15
CA PRO A 376 -13.98 13.97 -27.63
C PRO A 376 -12.62 14.18 -28.29
N SER A 377 -11.68 14.81 -27.57
CA SER A 377 -10.32 15.10 -28.02
C SER A 377 -9.32 13.96 -27.80
N LEU A 378 -9.75 12.80 -27.30
CA LEU A 378 -8.86 11.70 -26.98
C LEU A 378 -8.23 11.11 -28.25
N ARG A 379 -6.92 11.32 -28.43
CA ARG A 379 -6.15 10.69 -29.51
C ARG A 379 -5.81 9.26 -29.12
N ILE A 380 -6.43 8.30 -29.79
CA ILE A 380 -6.10 6.87 -29.64
C ILE A 380 -4.68 6.65 -30.16
N LYS A 381 -3.79 6.20 -29.28
CA LYS A 381 -2.40 5.86 -29.64
C LYS A 381 -2.33 4.43 -30.19
N PRO A 382 -1.48 4.15 -31.19
CA PRO A 382 -1.28 2.78 -31.70
C PRO A 382 -0.94 1.77 -30.59
N GLU A 383 -0.18 2.22 -29.58
CA GLU A 383 0.22 1.43 -28.41
C GLU A 383 -0.96 0.88 -27.60
N PHE A 384 -2.15 1.49 -27.68
CA PHE A 384 -3.35 1.03 -26.97
C PHE A 384 -3.88 -0.31 -27.49
N PHE A 385 -3.61 -0.65 -28.74
CA PHE A 385 -4.02 -1.91 -29.33
C PHE A 385 -3.07 -3.08 -29.01
N LEU A 386 -1.90 -2.79 -28.43
CA LEU A 386 -0.92 -3.80 -28.07
C LEU A 386 -1.25 -4.47 -26.74
N PHE A 387 -0.83 -5.73 -26.62
CA PHE A 387 -0.89 -6.49 -25.37
C PHE A 387 0.50 -6.49 -24.73
N SER A 388 0.57 -6.32 -23.42
CA SER A 388 1.84 -6.33 -22.68
C SER A 388 1.72 -6.95 -21.29
N ALA A 389 2.82 -7.54 -20.82
CA ALA A 389 2.92 -8.06 -19.46
C ALA A 389 2.83 -6.95 -18.40
N GLU A 390 3.30 -5.76 -18.74
CA GLU A 390 3.18 -4.58 -17.85
C GLU A 390 1.71 -4.19 -17.66
N SER A 391 0.92 -4.16 -18.73
CA SER A 391 -0.52 -3.89 -18.64
C SER A 391 -1.27 -4.95 -17.85
N TYR A 392 -0.86 -6.21 -17.97
CA TYR A 392 -1.41 -7.28 -17.14
C TYR A 392 -1.13 -7.05 -15.65
N LEU A 393 0.13 -6.75 -15.29
CA LEU A 393 0.51 -6.44 -13.91
C LEU A 393 -0.28 -5.26 -13.34
N ARG A 394 -0.43 -4.21 -14.15
CA ARG A 394 -1.21 -3.01 -13.80
C ARG A 394 -2.69 -3.32 -13.58
N SER A 395 -3.30 -4.10 -14.47
CA SER A 395 -4.70 -4.52 -14.36
C SER A 395 -4.95 -5.41 -13.15
N GLU A 396 -4.05 -6.36 -12.87
CA GLU A 396 -4.09 -7.23 -11.69
C GLU A 396 -3.98 -6.41 -10.39
N ARG A 397 -3.09 -5.42 -10.36
CA ARG A 397 -2.99 -4.51 -9.22
C ARG A 397 -4.28 -3.70 -9.03
N ALA A 398 -4.77 -3.06 -10.10
CA ALA A 398 -6.01 -2.29 -10.08
C ALA A 398 -7.22 -3.12 -9.60
N TRP A 399 -7.28 -4.41 -10.00
CA TRP A 399 -8.31 -5.33 -9.54
C TRP A 399 -8.20 -5.67 -8.05
N ASN A 400 -6.98 -5.90 -7.56
CA ASN A 400 -6.76 -6.14 -6.13
C ASN A 400 -7.14 -4.93 -5.27
N GLU A 401 -6.88 -3.72 -5.75
CA GLU A 401 -7.29 -2.48 -5.09
C GLU A 401 -8.80 -2.33 -5.07
N PHE A 402 -9.48 -2.60 -6.18
CA PHE A 402 -10.94 -2.62 -6.23
C PHE A 402 -11.51 -3.62 -5.20
N LYS A 403 -10.95 -4.84 -5.14
CA LYS A 403 -11.32 -5.85 -4.14
C LYS A 403 -11.10 -5.34 -2.71
N GLN A 404 -9.95 -4.74 -2.42
CA GLN A 404 -9.66 -4.16 -1.11
C GLN A 404 -10.63 -3.03 -0.77
N LEU A 405 -10.92 -2.14 -1.71
CA LEU A 405 -11.87 -1.04 -1.52
C LEU A 405 -13.28 -1.56 -1.23
N VAL A 406 -13.72 -2.61 -1.90
CA VAL A 406 -14.99 -3.29 -1.58
C VAL A 406 -14.97 -3.83 -0.16
N VAL A 407 -13.90 -4.52 0.25
CA VAL A 407 -13.75 -5.06 1.62
C VAL A 407 -13.75 -3.92 2.65
N TYR A 408 -13.00 -2.84 2.41
CA TYR A 408 -12.98 -1.66 3.27
C TYR A 408 -14.35 -0.98 3.33
N THR A 409 -15.07 -0.85 2.21
CA THR A 409 -16.39 -0.22 2.16
C THR A 409 -17.43 -1.04 2.93
N LEU A 410 -17.43 -2.36 2.73
CA LEU A 410 -18.26 -3.30 3.49
C LEU A 410 -17.94 -3.23 4.99
N ARG A 411 -16.66 -3.02 5.34
CA ARG A 411 -16.22 -2.80 6.72
C ARG A 411 -16.74 -1.48 7.30
N PHE A 412 -16.65 -0.39 6.56
CA PHE A 412 -17.15 0.93 6.96
C PHE A 412 -18.66 0.95 7.21
N TRP A 413 -19.43 0.17 6.47
CA TRP A 413 -20.88 0.04 6.68
C TRP A 413 -21.24 -0.70 7.98
N MET A 414 -20.42 -1.64 8.43
CA MET A 414 -20.71 -2.46 9.61
C MET A 414 -20.08 -1.94 10.91
N GLN A 415 -18.98 -1.18 10.81
CA GLN A 415 -18.41 -0.40 11.90
C GLN A 415 -18.10 0.99 11.34
N PRO A 416 -19.05 1.94 11.40
CA PRO A 416 -18.73 3.33 11.10
C PRO A 416 -17.54 3.74 11.99
N PRO A 417 -16.61 4.58 11.50
CA PRO A 417 -15.56 5.13 12.35
C PRO A 417 -16.26 5.71 13.58
N VAL A 418 -15.67 5.55 14.76
CA VAL A 418 -16.20 6.13 16.00
C VAL A 418 -16.15 7.65 15.85
N THR A 419 -17.13 8.21 15.15
CA THR A 419 -17.56 9.58 15.30
C THR A 419 -18.08 9.60 16.71
N ASP A 420 -17.33 10.23 17.61
CA ASP A 420 -17.75 10.48 18.98
C ASP A 420 -19.23 10.91 18.95
N GLN A 421 -20.13 10.08 19.51
CA GLN A 421 -21.58 10.29 19.46
C GLN A 421 -22.03 11.48 20.31
N ARG A 422 -21.10 12.31 20.77
CA ARG A 422 -21.43 13.50 21.54
C ARG A 422 -22.08 14.53 20.62
N PRO A 423 -23.27 15.05 20.96
CA PRO A 423 -23.86 16.15 20.21
C PRO A 423 -22.91 17.37 20.28
N TYR A 424 -22.50 17.86 19.11
CA TYR A 424 -21.73 19.08 18.87
C TYR A 424 -22.55 20.36 19.14
N LEU A 425 -23.35 20.39 20.20
CA LEU A 425 -23.91 21.65 20.67
C LEU A 425 -22.90 22.25 21.65
N PRO A 426 -22.43 23.49 21.45
CA PRO A 426 -21.71 24.17 22.50
C PRO A 426 -22.66 24.29 23.70
N THR A 427 -22.30 23.68 24.83
CA THR A 427 -22.85 24.10 26.12
C THR A 427 -22.67 25.61 26.20
N PRO A 428 -23.74 26.42 26.33
CA PRO A 428 -23.61 27.86 26.40
C PRO A 428 -22.84 28.20 27.68
N THR A 429 -21.57 28.50 27.52
CA THR A 429 -20.74 29.07 28.58
C THR A 429 -21.15 30.53 28.76
N GLY A 430 -22.05 30.76 29.71
CA GLY A 430 -21.94 31.90 30.62
C GLY A 430 -22.64 33.20 30.21
N LYS A 431 -23.68 33.49 31.00
CA LYS A 431 -24.04 34.79 31.62
C LYS A 431 -24.34 35.95 30.67
N ALA A 432 -25.65 36.20 30.53
CA ALA A 432 -26.16 37.56 30.42
C ALA A 432 -25.71 38.36 31.64
N THR A 433 -24.96 39.43 31.39
CA THR A 433 -24.99 40.68 32.16
C THR A 433 -25.45 41.76 31.22
#